data_AF-A0A6A6NKS5-F1
#
_entry.id   AF-A0A6A6NKS5-F1
#
_cell.length_a   1.000
_cell.length_b   1.000
_cell.length_c   1.000
_cell.angle_alpha   90.00
_cell.angle_beta   90.00
_cell.angle_gamma   90.00
#
_symmetry.space_group_name_H-M   'P 1'
#
loop_
_entity.id
_entity.type
_entity.pdbx_description
1 polymer ?
#
loop_
_entity_poly.entity_id
_entity_poly.type
_entity_poly.pdbx_seq_one_letter_code
_entity_poly.pdbx_strand_id
1 'polypeptide(L)'
;IEIEFTKIREERCLPLEWPGEKCIQTLVNMAVPLFIFAATVCRFVGELTGNPRRRLEDILSYETEDVGKLGMTYLPILESLFATQDRKEKMKLSREFRDIVGSIVVLESPLSITSLAHLLGKAKDDINCRLDSLHSVLNIPNHDDAPVRLLHLSFRDFLVDMSNQKSLFWVDERARHEELASCCLQLMSKPNSLRQNMCDLQPGTLRSEVDEERITSNLSPELQYACRYWVYHLKQSQRLVDDNTTADTFLQKHFLHWLEAMSLLGETSKCVSLLETLYTLASNGALSAFLHDARRFTLRFRHILQHAPLQIYSSALIFAPEASIVRKAFVDEMAEWIESLSKREEGWNA
;
A
#
# COMPACT_ATOMS: atom_id res chain seq x y z
N ILE A 1 -23.49 -23.87 4.18
CA ILE A 1 -22.53 -24.83 4.76
C ILE A 1 -22.75 -26.21 4.15
N GLU A 2 -23.91 -26.83 4.31
CA GLU A 2 -24.22 -28.18 3.77
C GLU A 2 -23.91 -28.35 2.27
N ILE A 3 -24.37 -27.42 1.43
CA ILE A 3 -24.13 -27.46 -0.03
C ILE A 3 -22.63 -27.45 -0.34
N GLU A 4 -21.87 -26.57 0.31
CA GLU A 4 -20.42 -26.45 0.06
C GLU A 4 -19.66 -27.69 0.59
N PHE A 5 -20.01 -28.21 1.75
CA PHE A 5 -19.41 -29.45 2.26
C PHE A 5 -19.76 -30.68 1.41
N THR A 6 -20.93 -30.68 0.77
CA THR A 6 -21.30 -31.71 -0.22
C THR A 6 -20.37 -31.67 -1.43
N LYS A 7 -20.11 -30.47 -1.98
CA LYS A 7 -19.15 -30.28 -3.07
C LYS A 7 -17.74 -30.72 -2.67
N ILE A 8 -17.26 -30.28 -1.50
CA ILE A 8 -15.94 -30.67 -0.98
C ILE A 8 -15.84 -32.19 -0.83
N ARG A 9 -16.90 -32.85 -0.33
CA ARG A 9 -16.94 -34.31 -0.20
C ARG A 9 -16.76 -35.01 -1.53
N GLU A 10 -17.46 -34.55 -2.56
CA GLU A 10 -17.41 -35.09 -3.92
C GLU A 10 -16.05 -34.85 -4.57
N GLU A 11 -15.58 -33.59 -4.57
CA GLU A 11 -14.30 -33.18 -5.16
C GLU A 11 -13.08 -33.83 -4.49
N ARG A 12 -13.17 -34.06 -3.17
CA ARG A 12 -12.08 -34.64 -2.37
C ARG A 12 -12.25 -36.14 -2.09
N CYS A 13 -13.25 -36.79 -2.71
CA CYS A 13 -13.54 -38.23 -2.56
C CYS A 13 -13.64 -38.68 -1.08
N LEU A 14 -14.34 -37.90 -0.25
CA LEU A 14 -14.53 -38.20 1.18
C LEU A 14 -15.72 -39.16 1.40
N PRO A 15 -15.78 -39.87 2.55
CA PRO A 15 -16.87 -40.80 2.85
C PRO A 15 -18.24 -40.14 2.81
N LEU A 16 -19.28 -40.88 2.43
CA LEU A 16 -20.66 -40.38 2.34
C LEU A 16 -21.15 -39.75 3.66
N GLU A 17 -20.73 -40.31 4.80
CA GLU A 17 -21.10 -39.81 6.13
C GLU A 17 -20.34 -38.56 6.58
N TRP A 18 -19.29 -38.16 5.86
CA TRP A 18 -18.54 -36.93 6.17
C TRP A 18 -19.31 -35.70 5.67
N PRO A 19 -19.31 -34.57 6.42
CA PRO A 19 -18.69 -34.34 7.74
C PRO A 19 -19.53 -34.83 8.93
N GLY A 20 -20.77 -35.26 8.70
CA GLY A 20 -21.73 -35.67 9.71
C GLY A 20 -22.62 -34.52 10.19
N GLU A 21 -23.88 -34.84 10.51
CA GLU A 21 -24.91 -33.85 10.87
C GLU A 21 -24.54 -33.01 12.11
N LYS A 22 -23.93 -33.66 13.12
CA LYS A 22 -23.46 -32.96 14.33
C LYS A 22 -22.41 -31.89 14.01
N CYS A 23 -21.43 -32.22 13.16
CA CYS A 23 -20.40 -31.28 12.74
C CYS A 23 -21.01 -30.09 11.98
N ILE A 24 -21.96 -30.35 11.07
CA ILE A 24 -22.69 -29.29 10.37
C ILE A 24 -23.41 -28.38 11.38
N GLN A 25 -24.13 -28.95 12.35
CA GLN A 25 -24.86 -28.17 13.34
C GLN A 25 -23.94 -27.29 14.20
N THR A 26 -22.78 -27.82 14.61
CA THR A 26 -21.76 -27.03 15.31
C THR A 26 -21.27 -25.87 14.44
N LEU A 27 -20.90 -26.12 13.18
CA LEU A 27 -20.46 -25.05 12.27
C LEU A 27 -21.54 -23.98 12.05
N VAL A 28 -22.81 -24.37 11.94
CA VAL A 28 -23.95 -23.46 11.84
C VAL A 28 -24.06 -22.59 13.09
N ASN A 29 -23.92 -23.17 14.28
CA ASN A 29 -23.96 -22.44 15.55
C ASN A 29 -22.78 -21.46 15.67
N MET A 30 -21.57 -21.88 15.27
CA MET A 30 -20.38 -21.02 15.24
C MET A 30 -20.54 -19.85 14.27
N ALA A 31 -21.22 -20.07 13.14
CA ALA A 31 -21.48 -19.05 12.12
C ALA A 31 -22.45 -17.94 12.56
N VAL A 32 -23.21 -18.11 13.65
CA VAL A 32 -24.12 -17.07 14.14
C VAL A 32 -23.37 -16.12 15.09
N PRO A 33 -23.49 -14.78 14.91
CA PRO A 33 -24.18 -14.04 13.83
C PRO A 33 -23.28 -13.71 12.61
N LEU A 34 -22.06 -14.25 12.58
CA LEU A 34 -21.01 -13.86 11.66
C LEU A 34 -21.02 -14.72 10.36
N PHE A 35 -21.86 -14.34 9.39
CA PHE A 35 -22.02 -15.08 8.12
C PHE A 35 -20.72 -15.35 7.35
N ILE A 36 -19.72 -14.48 7.50
CA ILE A 36 -18.40 -14.68 6.86
C ILE A 36 -17.71 -15.96 7.35
N PHE A 37 -17.99 -16.41 8.59
CA PHE A 37 -17.40 -17.61 9.16
C PHE A 37 -17.68 -18.82 8.26
N ALA A 38 -18.96 -18.99 7.87
CA ALA A 38 -19.38 -20.09 7.02
C ALA A 38 -18.63 -20.12 5.69
N ALA A 39 -18.52 -18.97 5.02
CA ALA A 39 -17.83 -18.87 3.74
C ALA A 39 -16.32 -19.12 3.87
N THR A 40 -15.67 -18.51 4.88
CA THR A 40 -14.23 -18.67 5.13
C THR A 40 -13.88 -20.11 5.49
N VAL A 41 -14.67 -20.75 6.38
CA VAL A 41 -14.49 -22.16 6.75
C VAL A 41 -14.69 -23.09 5.55
N CYS A 42 -15.72 -22.89 4.75
CA CYS A 42 -15.93 -23.72 3.56
C CYS A 42 -14.75 -23.60 2.59
N ARG A 43 -14.24 -22.38 2.36
CA ARG A 43 -13.04 -22.17 1.53
C ARG A 43 -11.82 -22.86 2.12
N PHE A 44 -11.55 -22.67 3.41
CA PHE A 44 -10.39 -23.25 4.08
C PHE A 44 -10.44 -24.78 4.11
N VAL A 45 -11.57 -25.39 4.44
CA VAL A 45 -11.69 -26.85 4.41
C VAL A 45 -11.60 -27.39 2.97
N GLY A 46 -12.10 -26.62 2.00
CA GLY A 46 -12.15 -26.98 0.59
C GLY A 46 -10.87 -26.76 -0.22
N GLU A 47 -9.84 -26.08 0.31
CA GLU A 47 -8.62 -25.86 -0.49
C GLU A 47 -7.97 -27.20 -0.88
N LEU A 48 -7.32 -27.20 -2.05
CA LEU A 48 -6.69 -28.40 -2.60
C LEU A 48 -5.51 -28.88 -1.75
N THR A 49 -4.81 -27.92 -1.13
CA THR A 49 -3.68 -28.17 -0.23
C THR A 49 -4.19 -28.55 1.16
N GLY A 50 -3.56 -29.54 1.80
CA GLY A 50 -3.93 -29.97 3.15
C GLY A 50 -5.05 -31.00 3.23
N ASN A 51 -5.32 -31.48 4.45
CA ASN A 51 -6.30 -32.53 4.73
C ASN A 51 -7.63 -31.90 5.23
N PRO A 52 -8.74 -32.03 4.49
CA PRO A 52 -10.02 -31.42 4.84
C PRO A 52 -10.58 -31.93 6.19
N ARG A 53 -10.28 -33.17 6.58
CA ARG A 53 -10.73 -33.72 7.88
C ARG A 53 -9.99 -33.05 9.03
N ARG A 54 -8.66 -32.94 8.93
CA ARG A 54 -7.85 -32.26 9.96
C ARG A 54 -8.22 -30.79 10.09
N ARG A 55 -8.40 -30.09 8.96
CA ARG A 55 -8.84 -28.68 8.98
C ARG A 55 -10.21 -28.51 9.64
N LEU A 56 -11.13 -29.43 9.38
CA LEU A 56 -12.43 -29.43 10.05
C LEU A 56 -12.28 -29.68 11.56
N GLU A 57 -11.47 -30.66 11.98
CA GLU A 57 -11.16 -30.92 13.38
C GLU A 57 -10.55 -29.70 14.07
N ASP A 58 -9.58 -29.03 13.42
CA ASP A 58 -8.93 -27.81 13.90
C ASP A 58 -9.97 -26.68 14.06
N ILE A 59 -10.90 -26.50 13.12
CA ILE A 59 -11.96 -25.48 13.25
C ILE A 59 -12.89 -25.79 14.43
N LEU A 60 -13.28 -27.06 14.59
CA LEU A 60 -14.21 -27.48 15.63
C LEU A 60 -13.61 -27.34 17.04
N SER A 61 -12.29 -27.43 17.22
CA SER A 61 -11.66 -27.23 18.54
C SER A 61 -11.86 -25.81 19.08
N TYR A 62 -12.00 -24.82 18.19
CA TYR A 62 -12.25 -23.42 18.57
C TYR A 62 -13.67 -23.15 19.06
N GLU A 63 -14.61 -24.10 18.95
CA GLU A 63 -15.98 -23.92 19.51
C GLU A 63 -15.92 -23.61 21.02
N THR A 64 -14.95 -24.20 21.71
CA THR A 64 -14.79 -24.06 23.17
C THR A 64 -13.77 -22.99 23.58
N GLU A 65 -13.11 -22.34 22.63
CA GLU A 65 -12.07 -21.35 22.92
C GLU A 65 -12.63 -19.93 23.11
N ASP A 66 -12.08 -19.21 24.08
CA ASP A 66 -12.44 -17.81 24.36
C ASP A 66 -11.59 -16.84 23.52
N VAL A 67 -11.76 -16.90 22.20
CA VAL A 67 -11.02 -16.07 21.22
C VAL A 67 -11.92 -15.10 20.44
N GLY A 68 -13.20 -15.01 20.81
CA GLY A 68 -14.20 -14.22 20.11
C GLY A 68 -14.54 -14.74 18.71
N LYS A 69 -15.52 -14.11 18.05
CA LYS A 69 -16.07 -14.60 16.76
C LYS A 69 -15.06 -14.51 15.61
N LEU A 70 -14.28 -13.44 15.55
CA LEU A 70 -13.24 -13.29 14.53
C LEU A 70 -12.05 -14.21 14.79
N GLY A 71 -11.67 -14.42 16.06
CA GLY A 71 -10.65 -15.40 16.43
C GLY A 71 -11.03 -16.81 15.98
N MET A 72 -12.25 -17.25 16.29
CA MET A 72 -12.77 -18.55 15.81
C MET A 72 -12.79 -18.66 14.27
N THR A 73 -12.90 -17.54 13.55
CA THR A 73 -12.92 -17.53 12.08
C THR A 73 -11.51 -17.63 11.49
N TYR A 74 -10.53 -16.92 12.05
CA TYR A 74 -9.23 -16.71 11.42
C TYR A 74 -8.07 -17.44 12.07
N LEU A 75 -8.09 -17.66 13.40
CA LEU A 75 -7.01 -18.38 14.09
C LEU A 75 -6.81 -19.81 13.57
N PRO A 76 -7.86 -20.63 13.31
CA PRO A 76 -7.65 -21.96 12.76
C PRO A 76 -6.85 -21.93 11.44
N ILE A 77 -7.14 -20.95 10.59
CA ILE A 77 -6.48 -20.77 9.29
C ILE A 77 -5.03 -20.34 9.50
N LEU A 78 -4.82 -19.30 10.30
CA LEU A 78 -3.51 -18.71 10.54
C LEU A 78 -2.57 -19.66 11.28
N GLU A 79 -3.03 -20.33 12.33
CA GLU A 79 -2.22 -21.27 13.11
C GLU A 79 -1.86 -22.52 12.30
N SER A 80 -2.74 -22.94 11.38
CA SER A 80 -2.46 -24.07 10.47
C SER A 80 -1.25 -23.80 9.56
N LEU A 81 -0.97 -22.54 9.22
CA LEU A 81 0.15 -22.16 8.34
C LEU A 81 1.49 -22.65 8.88
N PHE A 82 1.63 -22.69 10.20
CA PHE A 82 2.90 -23.00 10.87
C PHE A 82 2.82 -24.19 11.80
N ALA A 83 1.74 -24.98 11.77
CA ALA A 83 1.46 -26.04 12.74
C ALA A 83 2.64 -27.02 12.91
N THR A 84 3.32 -27.38 11.83
CA THR A 84 4.44 -28.35 11.82
C THR A 84 5.81 -27.75 12.12
N GLN A 85 5.90 -26.43 12.29
CA GLN A 85 7.18 -25.72 12.40
C GLN A 85 7.62 -25.58 13.86
N ASP A 86 8.94 -25.57 14.08
CA ASP A 86 9.49 -25.29 15.40
C ASP A 86 9.28 -23.82 15.82
N ARG A 87 9.57 -23.50 17.09
CA ARG A 87 9.37 -22.16 17.64
C ARG A 87 10.16 -21.07 16.91
N LYS A 88 11.40 -21.37 16.50
CA LYS A 88 12.28 -20.41 15.85
C LYS A 88 11.77 -20.11 14.44
N GLU A 89 11.37 -21.14 13.70
CA GLU A 89 10.82 -20.96 12.36
C GLU A 89 9.44 -20.28 12.40
N LYS A 90 8.57 -20.61 13.37
CA LYS A 90 7.31 -19.88 13.63
C LYS A 90 7.54 -18.37 13.83
N MET A 91 8.56 -17.99 14.59
CA MET A 91 8.89 -16.56 14.80
C MET A 91 9.40 -15.88 13.52
N LYS A 92 10.12 -16.60 12.66
CA LYS A 92 10.58 -16.07 11.38
C LYS A 92 9.40 -15.90 10.40
N LEU A 93 8.61 -16.95 10.21
CA LEU A 93 7.46 -16.96 9.31
C LEU A 93 6.38 -15.96 9.74
N SER A 94 6.16 -15.78 11.04
CA SER A 94 5.22 -14.77 11.54
C SER A 94 5.70 -13.33 11.29
N ARG A 95 7.02 -13.05 11.37
CA ARG A 95 7.56 -11.74 10.97
C ARG A 95 7.32 -11.48 9.49
N GLU A 96 7.64 -12.45 8.65
CA GLU A 96 7.41 -12.36 7.21
C GLU A 96 5.91 -12.22 6.86
N PHE A 97 5.04 -12.95 7.56
CA PHE A 97 3.59 -12.78 7.45
C PHE A 97 3.18 -11.34 7.77
N ARG A 98 3.64 -10.78 8.90
CA ARG A 98 3.34 -9.40 9.27
C ARG A 98 3.90 -8.41 8.23
N ASP A 99 5.03 -8.72 7.61
CA ASP A 99 5.61 -7.86 6.58
C ASP A 99 4.81 -7.86 5.28
N ILE A 100 4.35 -9.01 4.83
CA ILE A 100 3.66 -9.15 3.55
C ILE A 100 2.16 -8.94 3.73
N VAL A 101 1.51 -9.77 4.54
CA VAL A 101 0.07 -9.74 4.77
C VAL A 101 -0.32 -8.50 5.57
N GLY A 102 0.49 -8.14 6.56
CA GLY A 102 0.29 -6.89 7.29
C GLY A 102 0.37 -5.66 6.37
N SER A 103 1.26 -5.65 5.36
CA SER A 103 1.27 -4.59 4.36
C SER A 103 -0.01 -4.60 3.52
N ILE A 104 -0.42 -5.77 3.00
CA ILE A 104 -1.65 -5.93 2.19
C ILE A 104 -2.89 -5.37 2.90
N VAL A 105 -3.04 -5.63 4.20
CA VAL A 105 -4.24 -5.22 4.93
C VAL A 105 -4.31 -3.71 5.23
N VAL A 106 -3.19 -2.99 5.12
CA VAL A 106 -3.13 -1.54 5.33
C VAL A 106 -2.90 -0.74 4.05
N LEU A 107 -2.82 -1.40 2.88
CA LEU A 107 -2.76 -0.71 1.59
C LEU A 107 -4.04 0.11 1.38
N GLU A 108 -3.88 1.33 0.88
CA GLU A 108 -5.03 2.18 0.51
C GLU A 108 -5.66 1.73 -0.83
N SER A 109 -4.83 1.18 -1.71
CA SER A 109 -5.26 0.58 -2.97
C SER A 109 -4.57 -0.77 -3.17
N PRO A 110 -5.30 -1.85 -3.48
CA PRO A 110 -4.74 -3.18 -3.69
C PRO A 110 -3.63 -3.19 -4.75
N LEU A 111 -2.52 -3.86 -4.43
CA LEU A 111 -1.39 -4.04 -5.34
C LEU A 111 -1.31 -5.49 -5.83
N SER A 112 -0.71 -5.66 -7.00
CA SER A 112 -0.37 -6.97 -7.56
C SER A 112 0.81 -7.58 -6.81
N ILE A 113 1.04 -8.88 -7.01
CA ILE A 113 2.19 -9.58 -6.40
C ILE A 113 3.50 -8.96 -6.91
N THR A 114 3.57 -8.66 -8.21
CA THR A 114 4.72 -7.97 -8.81
C THR A 114 4.99 -6.62 -8.13
N SER A 115 3.96 -5.78 -7.98
CA SER A 115 4.11 -4.45 -7.38
C SER A 115 4.37 -4.50 -5.87
N LEU A 116 3.78 -5.47 -5.14
CA LEU A 116 4.09 -5.72 -3.74
C LEU A 116 5.57 -6.08 -3.55
N ALA A 117 6.09 -6.98 -4.37
CA ALA A 117 7.50 -7.38 -4.32
C ALA A 117 8.45 -6.19 -4.51
N HIS A 118 8.17 -5.34 -5.51
CA HIS A 118 8.98 -4.15 -5.78
C HIS A 118 8.85 -3.08 -4.69
N LEU A 119 7.64 -2.83 -4.18
CA LEU A 119 7.40 -1.85 -3.11
C LEU A 119 8.09 -2.27 -1.81
N LEU A 120 7.94 -3.53 -1.41
CA LEU A 120 8.51 -4.07 -0.17
C LEU A 120 9.99 -4.45 -0.29
N GLY A 121 10.57 -4.42 -1.49
CA GLY A 121 11.94 -4.85 -1.74
C GLY A 121 12.18 -6.33 -1.45
N LYS A 122 11.20 -7.19 -1.74
CA LYS A 122 11.24 -8.64 -1.49
C LYS A 122 11.27 -9.42 -2.81
N ALA A 123 11.75 -10.66 -2.75
CA ALA A 123 11.65 -11.55 -3.90
C ALA A 123 10.18 -11.92 -4.13
N LYS A 124 9.78 -11.98 -5.41
CA LYS A 124 8.42 -12.35 -5.81
C LYS A 124 8.03 -13.73 -5.27
N ASP A 125 8.98 -14.67 -5.27
CA ASP A 125 8.78 -16.02 -4.74
C ASP A 125 8.47 -16.02 -3.24
N ASP A 126 9.07 -15.11 -2.46
CA ASP A 126 8.77 -14.98 -1.03
C ASP A 126 7.32 -14.48 -0.83
N ILE A 127 6.86 -13.54 -1.67
CA ILE A 127 5.47 -13.08 -1.66
C ILE A 127 4.52 -14.24 -1.99
N ASN A 128 4.77 -14.96 -3.09
CA ASN A 128 3.96 -16.11 -3.49
C ASN A 128 3.90 -17.19 -2.40
N CYS A 129 5.06 -17.65 -1.91
CA CYS A 129 5.13 -18.64 -0.85
C CYS A 129 4.31 -18.26 0.38
N ARG A 130 4.30 -16.97 0.74
CA ARG A 130 3.51 -16.46 1.88
C ARG A 130 2.01 -16.46 1.60
N LEU A 131 1.59 -16.16 0.37
CA LEU A 131 0.19 -16.02 -0.01
C LEU A 131 -0.48 -17.35 -0.39
N ASP A 132 0.28 -18.35 -0.88
CA ASP A 132 -0.24 -19.63 -1.40
C ASP A 132 -1.20 -20.38 -0.47
N SER A 133 -1.11 -20.17 0.85
CA SER A 133 -1.97 -20.84 1.84
C SER A 133 -3.05 -19.93 2.43
N LEU A 134 -3.31 -18.78 1.80
CA LEU A 134 -4.23 -17.76 2.28
C LEU A 134 -5.44 -17.52 1.36
N HIS A 135 -5.70 -18.41 0.40
CA HIS A 135 -6.85 -18.29 -0.53
C HIS A 135 -8.21 -18.28 0.17
N SER A 136 -8.30 -18.82 1.39
CA SER A 136 -9.51 -18.75 2.22
C SER A 136 -9.84 -17.35 2.74
N VAL A 137 -8.86 -16.44 2.81
CA VAL A 137 -9.00 -15.07 3.35
C VAL A 137 -8.61 -13.96 2.35
N LEU A 138 -7.82 -14.30 1.33
CA LEU A 138 -7.39 -13.42 0.25
C LEU A 138 -7.87 -13.93 -1.11
N ASN A 139 -8.32 -13.01 -1.95
CA ASN A 139 -8.45 -13.24 -3.38
C ASN A 139 -7.07 -13.03 -4.02
N ILE A 140 -6.41 -14.14 -4.33
CA ILE A 140 -5.08 -14.18 -4.94
C ILE A 140 -5.27 -14.60 -6.41
N PRO A 141 -5.04 -13.70 -7.38
CA PRO A 141 -5.20 -14.01 -8.79
C PRO A 141 -4.19 -15.04 -9.31
N ASN A 142 -4.55 -15.76 -10.37
CA ASN A 142 -3.63 -16.71 -11.05
C ASN A 142 -2.53 -16.02 -11.88
N HIS A 143 -2.61 -14.70 -12.04
CA HIS A 143 -1.65 -13.89 -12.78
C HIS A 143 -1.13 -12.77 -11.87
N ASP A 144 0.19 -12.65 -11.81
CA ASP A 144 0.88 -11.87 -10.79
C ASP A 144 0.70 -10.36 -10.90
N ASP A 145 0.14 -9.89 -12.03
CA ASP A 145 -0.09 -8.48 -12.33
C ASP A 145 -1.50 -8.02 -11.95
N ALA A 146 -2.39 -8.94 -11.56
CA ALA A 146 -3.66 -8.55 -10.95
C ALA A 146 -3.51 -8.34 -9.43
N PRO A 147 -4.28 -7.40 -8.86
CA PRO A 147 -4.16 -7.05 -7.46
C PRO A 147 -4.70 -8.13 -6.51
N VAL A 148 -3.95 -8.39 -5.45
CA VAL A 148 -4.34 -9.23 -4.32
C VAL A 148 -5.33 -8.46 -3.44
N ARG A 149 -6.49 -9.04 -3.13
CA ARG A 149 -7.54 -8.37 -2.35
C ARG A 149 -7.95 -9.18 -1.14
N LEU A 150 -8.43 -8.49 -0.10
CA LEU A 150 -9.12 -9.15 1.00
C LEU A 150 -10.46 -9.71 0.50
N LEU A 151 -10.82 -10.92 0.92
CA LEU A 151 -12.18 -11.42 0.67
C LEU A 151 -13.21 -10.73 1.55
N HIS A 152 -12.80 -10.28 2.74
CA HIS A 152 -13.65 -9.54 3.67
C HIS A 152 -12.83 -8.60 4.56
N LEU A 153 -13.39 -7.42 4.86
CA LEU A 153 -12.69 -6.38 5.65
C LEU A 153 -12.40 -6.83 7.08
N SER A 154 -13.24 -7.69 7.67
CA SER A 154 -13.01 -8.17 9.03
C SER A 154 -11.72 -8.98 9.21
N PHE A 155 -11.10 -9.47 8.13
CA PHE A 155 -9.77 -10.08 8.24
C PHE A 155 -8.72 -9.04 8.62
N ARG A 156 -8.78 -7.86 7.99
CA ARG A 156 -8.00 -6.70 8.42
C ARG A 156 -8.34 -6.34 9.85
N ASP A 157 -9.63 -6.19 10.17
CA ASP A 157 -10.06 -5.76 11.51
C ASP A 157 -9.50 -6.70 12.59
N PHE A 158 -9.53 -8.02 12.35
CA PHE A 158 -8.95 -9.00 13.25
C PHE A 158 -7.43 -8.84 13.42
N LEU A 159 -6.69 -8.66 12.33
CA LEU A 159 -5.22 -8.59 12.37
C LEU A 159 -4.71 -7.34 13.06
N VAL A 160 -5.41 -6.20 12.96
CA VAL A 160 -4.96 -4.92 13.56
C VAL A 160 -5.54 -4.67 14.96
N ASP A 161 -6.52 -5.47 15.40
CA ASP A 161 -7.16 -5.31 16.71
C ASP A 161 -6.15 -5.47 17.86
N MET A 162 -6.05 -4.45 18.71
CA MET A 162 -5.16 -4.40 19.85
C MET A 162 -5.41 -5.52 20.88
N SER A 163 -6.64 -6.04 20.97
CA SER A 163 -6.96 -7.18 21.82
C SER A 163 -6.19 -8.44 21.42
N ASN A 164 -5.75 -8.52 20.17
CA ASN A 164 -4.97 -9.64 19.61
C ASN A 164 -3.46 -9.46 19.73
N GLN A 165 -2.94 -8.43 20.41
CA GLN A 165 -1.50 -8.11 20.46
C GLN A 165 -0.58 -9.28 20.85
N LYS A 166 -1.09 -10.26 21.60
CA LYS A 166 -0.33 -11.47 21.99
C LYS A 166 -0.22 -12.51 20.87
N SER A 167 -1.05 -12.41 19.84
CA SER A 167 -1.04 -13.30 18.68
C SER A 167 0.22 -13.07 17.84
N LEU A 168 0.78 -14.17 17.31
CA LEU A 168 1.88 -14.11 16.34
C LEU A 168 1.47 -13.40 15.04
N PHE A 169 0.18 -13.30 14.76
CA PHE A 169 -0.35 -12.73 13.52
C PHE A 169 -0.77 -11.27 13.66
N TRP A 170 -0.79 -10.72 14.88
CA TRP A 170 -1.18 -9.33 15.09
C TRP A 170 -0.26 -8.36 14.37
N VAL A 171 -0.85 -7.39 13.70
CA VAL A 171 -0.19 -6.36 12.90
C VAL A 171 -0.31 -5.04 13.64
N ASP A 172 0.83 -4.48 14.03
CA ASP A 172 0.88 -3.08 14.45
C ASP A 172 0.62 -2.19 13.24
N GLU A 173 -0.61 -1.68 13.15
CA GLU A 173 -1.07 -0.86 12.03
C GLU A 173 -0.23 0.40 11.86
N ARG A 174 0.12 1.09 12.96
CA ARG A 174 0.90 2.33 12.89
C ARG A 174 2.31 2.07 12.40
N ALA A 175 2.97 1.04 12.96
CA ALA A 175 4.30 0.65 12.52
C ALA A 175 4.29 0.19 11.06
N ARG A 176 3.22 -0.48 10.60
CA ARG A 176 3.12 -0.94 9.22
C ARG A 176 2.91 0.21 8.24
N HIS A 177 2.11 1.22 8.59
CA HIS A 177 2.00 2.45 7.82
C HIS A 177 3.33 3.23 7.79
N GLU A 178 4.08 3.28 8.89
CA GLU A 178 5.42 3.91 8.92
C GLU A 178 6.38 3.23 7.94
N GLU A 179 6.44 1.90 7.97
CA GLU A 179 7.28 1.11 7.08
C GLU A 179 6.88 1.33 5.61
N LEU A 180 5.58 1.30 5.28
CA LEU A 180 5.12 1.53 3.91
C LEU A 180 5.43 2.94 3.39
N ALA A 181 5.33 3.96 4.25
CA ALA A 181 5.77 5.30 3.88
C ALA A 181 7.27 5.32 3.54
N SER A 182 8.10 4.66 4.35
CA SER A 182 9.53 4.51 4.09
C SER A 182 9.79 3.77 2.78
N CYS A 183 9.12 2.64 2.53
CA CYS A 183 9.19 1.90 1.28
C CYS A 183 8.82 2.77 0.07
N CYS A 184 7.74 3.56 0.15
CA CYS A 184 7.33 4.46 -0.93
C CYS A 184 8.40 5.52 -1.22
N LEU A 185 8.92 6.18 -0.19
CA LEU A 185 9.95 7.21 -0.31
C LEU A 185 11.25 6.63 -0.89
N GLN A 186 11.68 5.47 -0.40
CA GLN A 186 12.85 4.76 -0.92
C GLN A 186 12.66 4.35 -2.37
N LEU A 187 11.51 3.77 -2.73
CA LEU A 187 11.19 3.39 -4.10
C LEU A 187 11.27 4.58 -5.05
N MET A 188 10.65 5.70 -4.69
CA MET A 188 10.68 6.93 -5.50
C MET A 188 12.08 7.55 -5.61
N SER A 189 12.92 7.38 -4.59
CA SER A 189 14.29 7.93 -4.54
C SER A 189 15.36 7.07 -5.21
N LYS A 190 15.02 5.84 -5.64
CA LYS A 190 15.97 4.95 -6.35
C LYS A 190 16.42 5.60 -7.67
N PRO A 191 17.64 5.29 -8.14
CA PRO A 191 18.09 5.70 -9.47
C PRO A 191 17.09 5.24 -10.53
N ASN A 192 16.75 6.14 -11.47
CA ASN A 192 15.78 5.91 -12.55
C ASN A 192 14.31 5.69 -12.12
N SER A 193 13.97 5.90 -10.83
CA SER A 193 12.58 6.03 -10.40
C SER A 193 12.06 7.43 -10.74
N LEU A 194 11.98 8.35 -9.78
CA LEU A 194 11.59 9.73 -10.08
C LEU A 194 12.77 10.54 -10.61
N ARG A 195 12.60 11.14 -11.79
CA ARG A 195 13.56 11.99 -12.48
C ARG A 195 12.85 13.02 -13.34
N GLN A 196 13.55 14.08 -13.71
CA GLN A 196 13.03 15.08 -14.64
C GLN A 196 12.70 14.41 -15.97
N ASN A 197 11.56 14.82 -16.54
CA ASN A 197 11.06 14.33 -17.82
C ASN A 197 10.79 12.82 -17.83
N MET A 198 10.00 12.35 -16.87
CA MET A 198 9.67 10.94 -16.63
C MET A 198 9.28 10.18 -17.89
N CYS A 199 8.53 10.82 -18.78
CA CYS A 199 8.00 10.22 -19.99
C CYS A 199 8.76 10.62 -21.27
N ASP A 200 9.92 11.27 -21.18
CA ASP A 200 10.73 11.74 -22.33
C ASP A 200 9.93 12.61 -23.33
N LEU A 201 9.09 13.50 -22.79
CA LEU A 201 8.21 14.39 -23.53
C LEU A 201 9.00 15.54 -24.18
N GLN A 202 8.41 16.13 -25.22
CA GLN A 202 8.92 17.37 -25.81
C GLN A 202 8.45 18.57 -24.97
N PRO A 203 9.25 19.66 -24.88
CA PRO A 203 8.82 20.89 -24.22
C PRO A 203 7.46 21.38 -24.75
N GLY A 204 6.52 21.67 -23.85
CA GLY A 204 5.18 22.15 -24.21
C GLY A 204 4.13 21.06 -24.49
N THR A 205 4.51 19.77 -24.49
CA THR A 205 3.54 18.66 -24.57
C THR A 205 2.50 18.78 -23.47
N LEU A 206 1.22 18.73 -23.84
CA LEU A 206 0.12 18.78 -22.88
C LEU A 206 -0.11 17.40 -22.26
N ARG A 207 -0.54 17.36 -21.00
CA ARG A 207 -0.88 16.10 -20.32
C ARG A 207 -1.96 15.31 -21.08
N SER A 208 -2.92 15.99 -21.71
CA SER A 208 -3.96 15.36 -22.52
C SER A 208 -3.45 14.68 -23.79
N GLU A 209 -2.23 15.00 -24.23
CA GLU A 209 -1.58 14.43 -25.42
C GLU A 209 -0.67 13.25 -25.07
N VAL A 210 -0.49 12.94 -23.78
CA VAL A 210 0.34 11.82 -23.32
C VAL A 210 -0.54 10.59 -23.15
N ASP A 211 -0.26 9.54 -23.94
CA ASP A 211 -0.96 8.27 -23.86
C ASP A 211 -0.73 7.56 -22.51
N GLU A 212 -1.77 6.91 -22.00
CA GLU A 212 -1.70 6.15 -20.74
C GLU A 212 -0.67 5.03 -20.78
N GLU A 213 -0.48 4.37 -21.94
CA GLU A 213 0.55 3.34 -22.10
C GLU A 213 1.94 3.88 -21.82
N ARG A 214 2.26 5.06 -22.36
CA ARG A 214 3.54 5.76 -22.13
C ARG A 214 3.73 6.15 -20.68
N ILE A 215 2.64 6.51 -19.99
CA ILE A 215 2.68 6.80 -18.55
C ILE A 215 2.97 5.51 -17.79
N THR A 216 2.25 4.43 -18.05
CA THR A 216 2.43 3.15 -17.33
C THR A 216 3.79 2.49 -17.59
N SER A 217 4.40 2.71 -18.76
CA SER A 217 5.73 2.20 -19.08
C SER A 217 6.85 2.93 -18.34
N ASN A 218 6.63 4.19 -17.95
CA ASN A 218 7.61 5.03 -17.26
C ASN A 218 7.32 5.22 -15.76
N LEU A 219 6.05 5.08 -15.36
CA LEU A 219 5.56 5.09 -13.99
C LEU A 219 4.91 3.73 -13.73
N SER A 220 5.72 2.78 -13.23
CA SER A 220 5.24 1.44 -12.90
C SER A 220 4.14 1.48 -11.83
N PRO A 221 3.28 0.45 -11.71
CA PRO A 221 2.14 0.50 -10.80
C PRO A 221 2.51 0.72 -9.33
N GLU A 222 3.65 0.18 -8.86
CA GLU A 222 4.18 0.45 -7.52
C GLU A 222 4.69 1.88 -7.35
N LEU A 223 5.29 2.49 -8.39
CA LEU A 223 5.76 3.87 -8.35
C LEU A 223 4.58 4.84 -8.35
N GLN A 224 3.54 4.51 -9.12
CA GLN A 224 2.25 5.19 -9.10
C GLN A 224 1.58 5.14 -7.72
N TYR A 225 1.61 3.97 -7.08
CA TYR A 225 1.12 3.80 -5.71
C TYR A 225 1.91 4.69 -4.74
N ALA A 226 3.25 4.60 -4.80
CA ALA A 226 4.13 5.38 -3.94
C ALA A 226 3.86 6.88 -4.07
N CYS A 227 3.74 7.40 -5.30
CA CYS A 227 3.44 8.81 -5.56
C CYS A 227 2.12 9.26 -4.92
N ARG A 228 1.09 8.41 -4.97
CA ARG A 228 -0.26 8.72 -4.47
C ARG A 228 -0.38 8.61 -2.94
N TYR A 229 0.29 7.64 -2.32
CA TYR A 229 -0.07 7.19 -0.97
C TYR A 229 1.02 7.35 0.09
N TRP A 230 2.25 7.77 -0.23
CA TRP A 230 3.31 7.92 0.77
C TRP A 230 2.92 8.87 1.93
N VAL A 231 2.29 10.02 1.62
CA VAL A 231 1.79 10.98 2.63
C VAL A 231 0.64 10.39 3.44
N TYR A 232 -0.23 9.60 2.80
CA TYR A 232 -1.31 8.89 3.49
C TYR A 232 -0.73 7.95 4.55
N HIS A 233 0.25 7.13 4.18
CA HIS A 233 0.93 6.23 5.10
C HIS A 233 1.64 6.98 6.24
N LEU A 234 2.32 8.10 5.96
CA LEU A 234 2.91 8.94 7.02
C LEU A 234 1.85 9.48 7.99
N LYS A 235 0.70 9.92 7.48
CA LYS A 235 -0.39 10.41 8.33
C LYS A 235 -0.94 9.29 9.23
N GLN A 236 -1.16 8.10 8.68
CA GLN A 236 -1.71 6.96 9.44
C GLN A 236 -0.72 6.40 10.46
N SER A 237 0.59 6.52 10.22
CA SER A 237 1.60 6.12 11.21
C SER A 237 1.64 7.03 12.44
N GLN A 238 1.05 8.23 12.34
CA GLN A 238 1.06 9.27 13.38
C GLN A 238 2.48 9.70 13.78
N ARG A 239 3.45 9.50 12.87
CA ARG A 239 4.82 9.98 13.05
C ARG A 239 4.93 11.43 12.62
N LEU A 240 5.60 12.22 13.45
CA LEU A 240 6.02 13.56 13.07
C LEU A 240 7.16 13.48 12.05
N VAL A 241 7.25 14.49 11.21
CA VAL A 241 8.30 14.64 10.22
C VAL A 241 9.17 15.82 10.64
N ASP A 242 10.46 15.58 10.80
CA ASP A 242 11.44 16.59 11.19
C ASP A 242 12.46 16.82 10.07
N ASP A 243 13.28 17.85 10.26
CA ASP A 243 14.43 18.13 9.40
C ASP A 243 15.37 16.89 9.35
N ASN A 244 15.92 16.58 8.18
CA ASN A 244 16.78 15.42 7.91
C ASN A 244 16.10 14.04 7.99
N THR A 245 14.77 13.98 8.08
CA THR A 245 14.06 12.71 7.88
C THR A 245 14.14 12.24 6.42
N THR A 246 13.77 10.99 6.16
CA THR A 246 13.66 10.45 4.80
C THR A 246 12.70 11.27 3.94
N ALA A 247 11.61 11.79 4.53
CA ALA A 247 10.63 12.63 3.84
C ALA A 247 11.20 14.02 3.49
N ASP A 248 11.93 14.67 4.41
CA ASP A 248 12.63 15.92 4.12
C ASP A 248 13.66 15.73 3.00
N THR A 249 14.54 14.74 3.14
CA THR A 249 15.56 14.40 2.13
C THR A 249 14.92 14.14 0.76
N PHE A 250 13.80 13.41 0.73
CA PHE A 250 13.04 13.17 -0.49
C PHE A 250 12.50 14.48 -1.07
N LEU A 251 11.88 15.35 -0.26
CA LEU A 251 11.31 16.60 -0.74
C LEU A 251 12.38 17.55 -1.28
N GLN A 252 13.53 17.70 -0.60
CA GLN A 252 14.62 18.56 -1.07
C GLN A 252 15.18 18.12 -2.43
N LYS A 253 15.10 16.83 -2.77
CA LYS A 253 15.70 16.27 -3.99
C LYS A 253 14.69 15.92 -5.08
N HIS A 254 13.47 15.57 -4.71
CA HIS A 254 12.48 14.97 -5.62
C HIS A 254 11.12 15.65 -5.57
N PHE A 255 10.97 16.81 -4.92
CA PHE A 255 9.69 17.52 -4.91
C PHE A 255 9.17 17.87 -6.31
N LEU A 256 10.00 18.43 -7.21
CA LEU A 256 9.56 18.73 -8.58
C LEU A 256 9.28 17.47 -9.38
N HIS A 257 10.13 16.44 -9.24
CA HIS A 257 9.93 15.13 -9.85
C HIS A 257 8.61 14.48 -9.43
N TRP A 258 8.26 14.59 -8.15
CA TRP A 258 6.99 14.12 -7.63
C TRP A 258 5.81 14.94 -8.16
N LEU A 259 5.94 16.26 -8.26
CA LEU A 259 4.91 17.09 -8.88
C LEU A 259 4.71 16.76 -10.37
N GLU A 260 5.78 16.49 -11.12
CA GLU A 260 5.70 16.03 -12.51
C GLU A 260 4.96 14.69 -12.59
N ALA A 261 5.33 13.72 -11.75
CA ALA A 261 4.63 12.43 -11.69
C ALA A 261 3.15 12.60 -11.32
N MET A 262 2.81 13.43 -10.34
CA MET A 262 1.42 13.72 -9.97
C MET A 262 0.65 14.40 -11.11
N SER A 263 1.30 15.26 -11.89
CA SER A 263 0.74 15.84 -13.13
C SER A 263 0.44 14.77 -14.18
N LEU A 264 1.41 13.88 -14.43
CA LEU A 264 1.25 12.74 -15.32
C LEU A 264 0.16 11.77 -14.86
N LEU A 265 -0.08 11.64 -13.56
CA LEU A 265 -1.16 10.82 -13.03
C LEU A 265 -2.53 11.52 -13.03
N GLY A 266 -2.59 12.80 -13.40
CA GLY A 266 -3.82 13.60 -13.35
C GLY A 266 -4.25 13.98 -11.92
N GLU A 267 -3.33 13.91 -10.96
CA GLU A 267 -3.59 14.00 -9.51
C GLU A 267 -3.15 15.34 -8.89
N THR A 268 -2.81 16.33 -9.72
CA THR A 268 -2.36 17.68 -9.28
C THR A 268 -3.31 18.34 -8.28
N SER A 269 -4.62 18.08 -8.39
CA SER A 269 -5.64 18.61 -7.49
C SER A 269 -5.43 18.16 -6.03
N LYS A 270 -4.82 17.00 -5.81
CA LYS A 270 -4.53 16.44 -4.49
C LYS A 270 -3.25 17.03 -3.88
N CYS A 271 -2.28 17.47 -4.68
CA CYS A 271 -0.96 17.91 -4.19
C CYS A 271 -1.03 18.96 -3.08
N VAL A 272 -1.93 19.95 -3.19
CA VAL A 272 -2.08 20.97 -2.14
C VAL A 272 -2.55 20.35 -0.82
N SER A 273 -3.53 19.45 -0.84
CA SER A 273 -4.01 18.77 0.38
C SER A 273 -2.96 17.85 1.01
N LEU A 274 -2.10 17.23 0.17
CA LEU A 274 -1.00 16.39 0.63
C LEU A 274 0.09 17.25 1.29
N LEU A 275 0.44 18.40 0.70
CA LEU A 275 1.37 19.36 1.28
C LEU A 275 0.86 19.94 2.60
N GLU A 276 -0.44 20.24 2.71
CA GLU A 276 -1.05 20.67 3.99
C GLU A 276 -0.96 19.57 5.05
N THR A 277 -1.23 18.32 4.66
CA THR A 277 -1.08 17.18 5.57
C THR A 277 0.36 17.07 6.07
N LEU A 278 1.35 17.14 5.17
CA LEU A 278 2.76 17.14 5.55
C LEU A 278 3.12 18.31 6.47
N TYR A 279 2.60 19.52 6.18
CA TYR A 279 2.83 20.70 7.00
C TYR A 279 2.28 20.51 8.42
N THR A 280 1.11 19.87 8.59
CA THR A 280 0.58 19.55 9.92
C THR A 280 1.35 18.48 10.69
N LEU A 281 2.06 17.60 9.98
CA LEU A 281 2.92 16.58 10.56
C LEU A 281 4.34 17.09 10.82
N ALA A 282 4.71 18.22 10.23
CA ALA A 282 6.06 18.77 10.32
C ALA A 282 6.28 19.53 11.63
N SER A 283 7.42 19.30 12.26
CA SER A 283 7.90 20.19 13.34
C SER A 283 8.29 21.56 12.78
N ASN A 284 8.33 22.57 13.65
CA ASN A 284 8.83 23.89 13.29
C ASN A 284 10.31 23.78 12.90
N GLY A 285 10.66 24.16 11.67
CA GLY A 285 12.02 23.99 11.16
C GLY A 285 12.17 24.40 9.70
N ALA A 286 13.24 23.93 9.07
CA ALA A 286 13.51 24.18 7.66
C ALA A 286 12.48 23.48 6.76
N LEU A 287 12.07 22.26 7.13
CA LEU A 287 11.06 21.49 6.41
C LEU A 287 9.70 22.21 6.39
N SER A 288 9.24 22.76 7.51
CA SER A 288 7.93 23.45 7.54
C SER A 288 7.97 24.72 6.68
N ALA A 289 9.09 25.45 6.66
CA ALA A 289 9.29 26.57 5.76
C ALA A 289 9.28 26.14 4.29
N PHE A 290 9.97 25.04 3.94
CA PHE A 290 9.94 24.45 2.61
C PHE A 290 8.52 24.05 2.20
N LEU A 291 7.79 23.34 3.04
CA LEU A 291 6.41 22.89 2.78
C LEU A 291 5.45 24.07 2.57
N HIS A 292 5.59 25.13 3.36
CA HIS A 292 4.81 26.35 3.18
C HIS A 292 5.12 27.03 1.83
N ASP A 293 6.40 27.05 1.42
CA ASP A 293 6.81 27.57 0.11
C ASP A 293 6.32 26.69 -1.06
N ALA A 294 6.47 25.37 -0.94
CA ALA A 294 6.01 24.34 -1.86
C ALA A 294 4.50 24.43 -2.11
N ARG A 295 3.72 24.69 -1.06
CA ARG A 295 2.29 24.94 -1.17
C ARG A 295 1.98 26.18 -2.01
N ARG A 296 2.68 27.30 -1.77
CA ARG A 296 2.50 28.54 -2.55
C ARG A 296 2.91 28.33 -4.01
N PHE A 297 4.02 27.65 -4.26
CA PHE A 297 4.47 27.26 -5.59
C PHE A 297 3.41 26.43 -6.33
N THR A 298 2.91 25.37 -5.69
CA THR A 298 1.90 24.48 -6.25
C THR A 298 0.58 25.23 -6.55
N LEU A 299 0.19 26.18 -5.69
CA LEU A 299 -1.00 27.00 -5.90
C LEU A 299 -0.83 28.00 -7.05
N ARG A 300 0.28 28.76 -7.08
CA ARG A 300 0.54 29.76 -8.13
C ARG A 300 0.60 29.13 -9.51
N PHE A 301 1.24 27.98 -9.63
CA PHE A 301 1.47 27.30 -10.91
C PHE A 301 0.54 26.10 -11.16
N ARG A 302 -0.60 26.03 -10.45
CA ARG A 302 -1.57 24.92 -10.56
C ARG A 302 -1.96 24.60 -12.00
N HIS A 303 -2.23 25.63 -12.81
CA HIS A 303 -2.64 25.44 -14.20
C HIS A 303 -1.53 24.76 -15.02
N ILE A 304 -0.29 25.18 -14.85
CA ILE A 304 0.88 24.56 -15.50
C ILE A 304 1.01 23.10 -15.05
N LEU A 305 0.98 22.87 -13.73
CA LEU A 305 1.04 21.55 -13.13
C LEU A 305 -0.10 20.61 -13.55
N GLN A 306 -1.24 21.14 -13.99
CA GLN A 306 -2.37 20.32 -14.43
C GLN A 306 -2.27 19.95 -15.92
N HIS A 307 -1.76 20.87 -16.75
CA HIS A 307 -1.87 20.77 -18.20
C HIS A 307 -0.57 20.50 -18.91
N ALA A 308 0.59 20.84 -18.35
CA ALA A 308 1.88 20.73 -19.02
C ALA A 308 2.97 20.27 -18.04
N PRO A 309 3.14 18.95 -17.83
CA PRO A 309 4.03 18.40 -16.80
C PRO A 309 5.49 18.94 -16.87
N LEU A 310 6.07 19.08 -18.05
CA LEU A 310 7.45 19.59 -18.19
C LEU A 310 7.60 21.10 -18.00
N GLN A 311 6.51 21.85 -18.08
CA GLN A 311 6.53 23.30 -17.89
C GLN A 311 6.75 23.68 -16.41
N ILE A 312 6.78 22.70 -15.50
CA ILE A 312 7.25 22.89 -14.12
C ILE A 312 8.68 23.44 -14.12
N TYR A 313 9.57 22.91 -14.95
CA TYR A 313 11.00 23.25 -14.98
C TYR A 313 11.31 24.50 -15.80
N SER A 314 10.62 24.67 -16.93
CA SER A 314 10.89 25.74 -17.91
C SER A 314 9.99 26.97 -17.74
N SER A 315 8.92 26.88 -16.94
CA SER A 315 8.05 28.02 -16.63
C SER A 315 7.88 28.20 -15.12
N ALA A 316 7.27 27.25 -14.41
CA ALA A 316 6.92 27.44 -13.00
C ALA A 316 8.15 27.75 -12.12
N LEU A 317 9.23 27.01 -12.30
CA LEU A 317 10.48 27.20 -11.55
C LEU A 317 11.20 28.51 -11.92
N ILE A 318 11.18 28.88 -13.20
CA ILE A 318 11.83 30.09 -13.71
C ILE A 318 11.13 31.36 -13.21
N PHE A 319 9.80 31.36 -13.20
CA PHE A 319 8.97 32.49 -12.80
C PHE A 319 8.60 32.48 -11.30
N ALA A 320 9.08 31.50 -10.53
CA ALA A 320 8.97 31.55 -9.07
C ALA A 320 9.78 32.74 -8.52
N PRO A 321 9.31 33.38 -7.42
CA PRO A 321 10.03 34.49 -6.81
C PRO A 321 11.47 34.15 -6.42
N GLU A 322 12.37 35.11 -6.46
CA GLU A 322 13.80 34.84 -6.21
C GLU A 322 14.06 34.31 -4.79
N ALA A 323 13.25 34.74 -3.81
CA ALA A 323 13.34 34.26 -2.44
C ALA A 323 12.72 32.87 -2.21
N SER A 324 12.00 32.28 -3.19
CA SER A 324 11.36 30.96 -3.05
C SER A 324 12.40 29.89 -2.68
N ILE A 325 12.07 29.12 -1.65
CA ILE A 325 12.88 28.01 -1.15
C ILE A 325 12.89 26.88 -2.20
N VAL A 326 11.72 26.56 -2.77
CA VAL A 326 11.61 25.58 -3.87
C VAL A 326 12.52 25.99 -5.03
N ARG A 327 12.46 27.26 -5.45
CA ARG A 327 13.31 27.73 -6.54
C ARG A 327 14.80 27.55 -6.25
N LYS A 328 15.24 27.90 -5.04
CA LYS A 328 16.65 27.77 -4.63
C LYS A 328 17.09 26.31 -4.55
N ALA A 329 16.22 25.42 -4.06
CA ALA A 329 16.53 23.99 -3.92
C ALA A 329 16.69 23.29 -5.28
N PHE A 330 15.98 23.75 -6.31
CA PHE A 330 15.91 23.10 -7.62
C PHE A 330 16.54 23.92 -8.75
N VAL A 331 17.41 24.89 -8.44
CA VAL A 331 17.97 25.80 -9.44
C VAL A 331 18.70 25.08 -10.58
N ASP A 332 19.34 23.95 -10.28
CA ASP A 332 20.08 23.14 -11.26
C ASP A 332 19.16 22.36 -12.22
N GLU A 333 17.86 22.26 -11.93
CA GLU A 333 16.86 21.62 -12.80
C GLU A 333 16.18 22.62 -13.75
N MET A 334 16.54 23.90 -13.68
CA MET A 334 16.05 24.93 -14.60
C MET A 334 16.59 24.70 -16.02
N ALA A 335 15.73 24.93 -17.01
CA ALA A 335 16.15 24.86 -18.40
C ALA A 335 17.20 25.95 -18.72
N GLU A 336 18.43 25.54 -19.07
CA GLU A 336 19.60 26.43 -19.26
C GLU A 336 19.41 27.49 -20.37
N TRP A 337 18.48 27.29 -21.30
CA TRP A 337 18.33 28.11 -22.51
C TRP A 337 17.39 29.31 -22.36
N ILE A 338 16.79 29.53 -21.19
CA ILE A 338 15.87 30.66 -20.95
C ILE A 338 16.62 31.79 -20.22
N GLU A 339 17.22 32.71 -20.98
CA GLU A 339 17.66 34.00 -20.44
C GLU A 339 16.43 34.82 -20.01
N SER A 340 16.33 35.10 -18.71
CA SER A 340 15.19 35.81 -18.14
C SER A 340 15.23 37.30 -18.47
N LEU A 341 14.44 37.70 -19.46
CA LEU A 341 14.34 39.09 -19.92
C LEU A 341 13.43 39.99 -19.06
N SER A 342 12.76 39.47 -18.01
CA SER A 342 11.85 40.23 -17.15
C SER A 342 12.29 40.33 -15.69
N LYS A 343 11.99 41.46 -15.03
CA LYS A 343 12.10 41.61 -13.57
C LYS A 343 11.19 40.59 -12.86
N ARG A 344 11.75 39.84 -11.91
CA ARG A 344 11.04 38.83 -11.13
C ARG A 344 10.54 39.43 -9.80
N GLU A 345 9.47 38.85 -9.27
CA GLU A 345 8.98 39.15 -7.93
C GLU A 345 10.05 38.74 -6.89
N GLU A 346 10.32 39.60 -5.89
CA GLU A 346 11.24 39.26 -4.80
C GLU A 346 10.66 38.16 -3.89
N GLY A 347 9.33 38.17 -3.69
CA GLY A 347 8.63 37.19 -2.86
C GLY A 347 7.17 36.97 -3.33
N TRP A 348 6.50 35.96 -2.78
CA TRP A 348 5.15 35.57 -3.21
C TRP A 348 4.05 36.61 -2.98
N ASN A 349 4.32 37.62 -2.15
CA ASN A 349 3.40 38.70 -1.80
C ASN A 349 3.84 40.06 -2.39
N ALA A 350 4.81 40.06 -3.30
CA ALA A 350 5.38 41.27 -3.90
C ALA A 350 4.44 41.91 -4.93
#